data_AF-A0A4P9WY67-F1
#
_entry.id   AF-A0A4P9WY67-F1
#
_cell.length_a   1.000
_cell.length_b   1.000
_cell.length_c   1.000
_cell.angle_alpha   90.00
_cell.angle_beta   90.00
_cell.angle_gamma   90.00
#
_symmetry.space_group_name_H-M   'P 1'
#
loop_
_entity.id
_entity.type
_entity.pdbx_description
1 polymer ?
#
loop_
_entity_poly.entity_id
_entity_poly.type
_entity_poly.pdbx_seq_one_letter_code
_entity_poly.pdbx_strand_id
1 'polypeptide(L)' 'RPFHCGNCPAAFSRKHDLKRHISRIHFGLRPFQCITCPRLFARPDAMARH' A
#
# COMPACT_ATOMS: atom_id res chain seq x y z
N ARG A 1 7.67 -0.21 -17.46
CA ARG A 1 7.36 0.18 -16.07
C ARG A 1 8.66 0.07 -15.27
N PRO A 2 9.33 1.18 -14.92
CA PRO A 2 10.72 1.12 -14.43
C PRO A 2 10.87 0.57 -13.01
N PHE A 3 9.80 0.49 -12.22
CA PHE A 3 9.87 0.06 -10.82
C PHE A 3 9.39 -1.37 -10.67
N HIS A 4 10.30 -2.32 -10.56
CA HIS A 4 10.00 -3.75 -10.42
C HIS A 4 9.94 -4.17 -8.95
N CYS A 5 9.07 -5.13 -8.63
CA CYS A 5 9.06 -5.81 -7.35
C CYS A 5 10.15 -6.88 -7.31
N GLY A 6 10.92 -6.92 -6.22
CA GLY A 6 11.94 -7.96 -6.03
C GLY A 6 11.39 -9.32 -5.58
N ASN A 7 10.15 -9.35 -5.08
CA ASN A 7 9.53 -10.55 -4.51
C ASN A 7 8.51 -11.22 -5.44
N CYS A 8 8.15 -10.57 -6.56
CA CYS A 8 7.23 -11.12 -7.55
C CYS A 8 7.39 -10.43 -8.92
N PRO A 9 6.77 -10.96 -10.00
CA PRO A 9 6.90 -10.39 -11.36
C PRO A 9 6.24 -9.01 -11.56
N ALA A 10 5.64 -8.42 -10.52
CA ALA A 10 4.92 -7.17 -10.65
C ALA A 10 5.85 -5.99 -10.93
N ALA A 11 5.49 -5.15 -11.91
CA ALA A 11 6.17 -3.90 -12.21
C ALA A 11 5.20 -2.73 -12.09
N PHE A 12 5.71 -1.53 -11.80
CA PHE A 12 4.95 -0.31 -11.56
C PHE A 12 5.51 0.90 -12.33
N SER A 13 4.63 1.83 -12.69
CA SER A 13 5.02 3.07 -13.38
C SER A 13 5.59 4.12 -12.44
N ARG A 14 5.28 4.04 -11.14
CA ARG A 14 5.69 5.00 -10.12
C ARG A 14 6.25 4.29 -8.89
N LYS A 15 7.25 4.89 -8.23
CA LYS A 15 7.90 4.34 -7.02
C LYS A 15 6.91 4.14 -5.86
N HIS A 16 5.95 5.06 -5.67
CA HIS A 16 4.96 4.94 -4.59
C HIS A 16 4.02 3.75 -4.78
N ASP A 17 3.72 3.38 -6.04
CA ASP A 17 2.88 2.21 -6.33
C ASP A 17 3.62 0.91 -5.98
N LEU A 18 4.92 0.82 -6.28
CA LEU A 18 5.76 -0.30 -5.89
C LEU A 18 5.86 -0.43 -4.36
N LYS A 19 6.19 0.67 -3.66
CA LYS A 19 6.30 0.66 -2.19
C LYS A 19 4.99 0.19 -1.54
N ARG A 20 3.87 0.70 -2.05
CA ARG A 20 2.52 0.32 -1.61
C ARG A 20 2.20 -1.15 -1.87
N HIS A 21 2.58 -1.67 -3.04
CA HIS A 21 2.44 -3.08 -3.38
C HIS A 21 3.23 -3.95 -2.39
N ILE A 22 4.49 -3.61 -2.13
CA ILE A 22 5.35 -4.34 -1.19
C ILE A 22 4.72 -4.36 0.21
N SER A 23 4.36 -3.19 0.75
CA SER A 23 3.78 -3.09 2.10
C SER A 23 2.50 -3.91 2.24
N ARG A 24 1.64 -3.97 1.22
CA ARG A 24 0.33 -4.65 1.32
C ARG A 24 0.38 -6.14 0.99
N ILE A 25 1.08 -6.50 -0.07
CA ILE A 25 1.03 -7.86 -0.63
C ILE A 25 2.07 -8.76 0.03
N HIS A 26 3.26 -8.22 0.31
CA HIS A 26 4.34 -9.01 0.91
C HIS A 26 4.39 -8.88 2.43
N PHE A 27 4.06 -7.70 2.97
CA PHE A 27 4.11 -7.47 4.43
C PHE A 27 2.73 -7.36 5.10
N GLY A 28 1.63 -7.39 4.34
CA GLY A 28 0.27 -7.30 4.91
C GLY A 28 -0.02 -5.99 5.67
N LEU A 29 0.86 -4.99 5.58
CA LEU A 29 0.77 -3.76 6.35
C LEU A 29 -0.35 -2.87 5.82
N ARG A 30 -1.15 -2.37 6.76
CA ARG A 30 -2.16 -1.34 6.55
C ARG A 30 -1.76 -0.10 7.36
N PRO A 31 -0.89 0.76 6.79
CA PRO A 31 -0.23 1.80 7.57
C PRO A 31 -1.16 2.96 7.98
N PHE A 32 -2.38 3.02 7.46
CA PHE A 32 -3.30 4.12 7.72
C PHE A 32 -4.34 3.69 8.76
N GLN A 33 -4.11 4.02 10.02
CA GLN A 33 -5.09 3.81 11.09
C GLN A 33 -6.04 5.01 11.18
N CYS A 34 -7.34 4.73 11.32
CA CYS A 34 -8.30 5.78 11.64
C CYS A 34 -8.05 6.31 13.07
N ILE A 35 -8.15 7.63 13.25
CA ILE A 35 -7.93 8.25 14.56
C ILE A 35 -9.10 8.03 15.53
N THR A 36 -10.30 7.76 15.01
CA THR A 36 -11.54 7.62 15.80
C THR A 36 -11.95 6.16 16.01
N CYS A 37 -11.38 5.21 15.27
CA CYS A 37 -11.69 3.80 15.40
C CYS A 37 -10.48 2.91 15.08
N PRO A 38 -10.42 1.66 15.56
CA PRO A 38 -9.27 0.78 15.36
C PRO A 38 -9.14 0.22 13.93
N ARG A 39 -9.89 0.76 12.94
CA ARG A 39 -9.81 0.29 11.56
C ARG A 39 -8.53 0.73 10.88
N LEU A 40 -7.90 -0.23 10.21
CA LEU A 40 -6.69 -0.05 9.42
C LEU A 40 -7.02 -0.09 7.92
N PHE A 41 -6.54 0.93 7.22
CA PHE A 41 -6.72 1.12 5.80
C PHE A 41 -5.41 0.89 5.07
N ALA A 42 -5.55 0.29 3.89
CA ALA A 42 -4.42 0.09 3.01
C ALA A 42 -3.99 1.42 2.38
N ARG A 43 -4.93 2.34 2.13
CA ARG A 43 -4.82 3.58 1.36
C ARG A 43 -5.24 4.81 2.20
N PRO A 44 -4.60 5.98 2.01
CA PRO A 44 -5.03 7.22 2.66
C PRO A 44 -6.38 7.69 2.11
N ASP A 45 -6.64 7.56 0.80
CA ASP A 45 -7.93 7.89 0.20
C ASP A 45 -9.08 7.00 0.72
N ALA A 46 -8.78 5.73 1.02
CA ALA A 46 -9.76 4.83 1.62
C ALA A 46 -10.04 5.18 3.10
N MET A 47 -9.05 5.66 3.85
CA MET A 47 -9.24 6.17 5.20
C MET A 47 -9.99 7.51 5.20
N ALA A 48 -9.70 8.40 4.26
CA ALA A 48 -10.33 9.73 4.22
C ALA A 48 -11.82 9.68 3.87
N ARG A 49 -12.25 8.66 3.10
CA ARG A 49 -13.67 8.42 2.78
C ARG A 49 -14.37 7.50 3.80
N HIS A 50 -13.62 6.92 4.72
CA HIS A 50 -14.15 6.00 5.71
C HIS A 50 -15.03 6.73 6.73
#